data_AF-A0A4R2GIC9-F1
#
_entry.id   AF-A0A4R2GIC9-F1
#
_cell.length_a   1.000
_cell.length_b   1.000
_cell.length_c   1.000
_cell.angle_alpha   90.00
_cell.angle_beta   90.00
_cell.angle_gamma   90.00
#
_symmetry.space_group_name_H-M   'P 1'
#
loop_
_entity.id
_entity.type
_entity.pdbx_description
1 polymer ?
#
loop_
_entity_poly.entity_id
_entity_poly.type
_entity_poly.pdbx_seq_one_letter_code
_entity_poly.pdbx_strand_id
1 'polypeptide(L)' 'MYADKIVVLENGVLAEEGTHSELFYKKGKYYQMWQKQLPVLSDLINSDV' A
#
# COMPACT_ATOMS: atom_id res chain seq x y z
N MET A 1 -3.90 -9.43 3.33
CA MET A 1 -2.56 -9.84 2.87
C MET A 1 -2.56 -11.04 1.91
N TYR A 2 -3.60 -11.88 1.86
CA TYR A 2 -3.58 -13.18 1.16
C TYR A 2 -4.01 -13.14 -0.31
N ALA A 3 -3.66 -12.09 -1.05
CA ALA A 3 -3.82 -12.09 -2.49
C ALA A 3 -2.55 -12.68 -3.12
N ASP A 4 -2.71 -13.67 -4.00
CA ASP A 4 -1.58 -14.27 -4.74
C ASP A 4 -0.90 -13.25 -5.66
N LYS A 5 -1.69 -12.33 -6.20
CA LYS A 5 -1.20 -11.21 -7.01
C LYS A 5 -2.10 -9.98 -6.85
N ILE A 6 -1.48 -8.83 -6.68
CA ILE A 6 -2.10 -7.50 -6.65
C ILE A 6 -1.55 -6.73 -7.84
N VAL A 7 -2.43 -6.00 -8.53
CA VAL A 7 -2.09 -5.14 -9.67
C VAL A 7 -2.59 -3.73 -9.37
N VAL A 8 -1.68 -2.77 -9.37
CA VAL A 8 -1.96 -1.35 -9.18
C VAL A 8 -1.92 -0.66 -10.54
N LEU A 9 -3.02 -0.01 -10.89
CA LEU A 9 -3.11 0.82 -12.09
C LEU A 9 -3.03 2.30 -11.71
N GLU A 10 -2.26 3.06 -12.47
CA GLU A 10 -2.25 4.52 -12.41
C GLU A 10 -2.45 5.07 -13.82
N ASN A 11 -3.42 5.97 -13.99
CA ASN A 11 -3.76 6.56 -15.29
C ASN A 11 -4.00 5.54 -16.41
N GLY A 12 -4.62 4.40 -16.06
CA GLY A 12 -4.91 3.32 -17.01
C GLY A 12 -3.72 2.45 -17.38
N VAL A 13 -2.56 2.62 -16.73
CA VAL A 13 -1.34 1.84 -16.99
C VAL A 13 -0.94 1.06 -15.73
N LEU A 14 -0.34 -0.12 -15.93
CA LEU A 14 0.26 -0.91 -14.85
C LEU A 14 1.39 -0.12 -14.18
N ALA A 15 1.19 0.22 -12.90
CA ALA A 15 2.17 0.93 -12.09
C ALA A 15 3.00 -0.03 -11.21
N GLU A 16 2.33 -0.96 -10.52
CA GLU A 16 2.98 -1.92 -9.61
C GLU A 16 2.25 -3.26 -9.61
N GLU A 17 2.98 -4.36 -9.46
CA GLU A 17 2.38 -5.67 -9.18
C GLU A 17 3.25 -6.53 -8.24
N GLY A 18 2.58 -7.46 -7.56
CA GLY A 18 3.20 -8.41 -6.63
C GLY A 18 2.23 -8.88 -5.55
N THR A 19 2.74 -9.61 -4.58
CA THR A 19 2.02 -9.97 -3.35
C THR A 19 1.86 -8.75 -2.45
N HIS A 20 0.97 -8.86 -1.45
CA HIS A 20 0.82 -7.81 -0.44
C HIS A 20 2.14 -7.43 0.21
N SER A 21 2.91 -8.42 0.69
CA SER A 21 4.16 -8.17 1.40
C SER A 21 5.18 -7.44 0.52
N GLU A 22 5.36 -7.90 -0.72
CA GLU A 22 6.29 -7.27 -1.66
C GLU A 22 5.91 -5.81 -1.93
N LEU A 23 4.63 -5.53 -2.19
CA LEU A 23 4.17 -4.18 -2.46
C LEU A 23 4.18 -3.28 -1.21
N PHE A 24 3.91 -3.84 -0.03
CA PHE A 24 3.97 -3.11 1.23
C PHE A 24 5.40 -2.68 1.57
N TYR A 25 6.38 -3.58 1.43
CA TYR A 25 7.79 -3.25 1.70
C TYR A 25 8.41 -2.32 0.64
N LYS A 26 7.92 -2.34 -0.60
CA LYS A 26 8.33 -1.38 -1.64
C LYS A 26 7.96 0.07 -1.29
N LYS A 27 7.01 0.31 -0.37
CA LYS A 27 6.52 1.65 0.02
C LYS A 27 6.08 2.51 -1.17
N GLY A 28 5.55 1.86 -2.22
CA GLY A 28 5.06 2.48 -3.45
C GLY A 28 3.61 2.96 -3.38
N LYS A 29 2.94 3.07 -4.52
CA LYS A 29 1.54 3.50 -4.67
C LYS A 29 0.59 2.61 -3.89
N TYR A 30 0.81 1.29 -3.93
CA TYR A 30 0.02 0.34 -3.14
C TYR A 30 0.05 0.70 -1.64
N TYR A 31 1.25 0.90 -1.09
CA TYR A 31 1.47 1.21 0.32
C TYR A 31 0.79 2.52 0.72
N GLN A 32 0.92 3.58 -0.09
CA GLN A 32 0.29 4.87 0.17
C GLN A 32 -1.24 4.77 0.22
N MET A 33 -1.84 3.99 -0.69
CA MET A 33 -3.29 3.73 -0.65
C MET A 33 -3.68 2.91 0.58
N TRP A 34 -2.91 1.87 0.89
CA TRP A 34 -3.14 1.01 2.05
C TRP A 34 -3.11 1.78 3.37
N GLN A 35 -2.16 2.70 3.54
CA GLN A 35 -2.10 3.57 4.71
C GLN A 35 -3.34 4.45 4.88
N LYS A 36 -3.89 5.00 3.78
CA LYS A 36 -5.10 5.83 3.82
C LYS A 36 -6.35 5.04 4.20
N GLN A 37 -6.37 3.72 3.96
CA GLN A 37 -7.49 2.85 4.29
C GLN A 37 -7.49 2.41 5.77
N LEU A 38 -6.36 2.53 6.47
CA LEU A 38 -6.20 2.12 7.87
C LEU A 38 -5.77 3.32 8.74
N PRO A 39 -6.69 4.27 9.00
CA PRO A 39 -6.38 5.52 9.72
C PRO A 39 -5.82 5.29 11.13
N VAL A 40 -6.24 4.22 11.82
CA VAL A 40 -5.76 3.90 13.18
C VAL A 40 -4.24 3.64 13.20
N LEU A 41 -3.67 3.08 12.13
CA LEU A 41 -2.22 2.83 12.07
C LEU A 41 -1.44 4.10 11.73
N SER A 42 -2.00 5.02 10.94
CA SER A 42 -1.37 6.31 10.66
C SER A 42 -1.38 7.20 11.89
N ASP A 43 -2.45 7.19 12.69
CA ASP A 43 -2.55 8.01 13.89
C ASP A 43 -1.54 7.57 14.95
N LEU A 44 -1.25 6.26 15.06
CA LEU A 44 -0.21 5.71 15.95
C LEU A 44 1.23 6.02 15.52
N ILE A 45 1.46 6.29 14.23
CA ILE A 45 2.79 6.67 13.71
C ILE A 45 2.99 8.19 13.80
N ASN A 46 1.92 8.97 13.68
CA ASN A 46 1.96 10.43 13.70
C ASN A 46 1.77 11.03 15.10
N SER A 47 1.46 10.24 16.13
CA SER A 47 1.29 10.72 17.51
C SER A 47 2.60 10.91 18.29
N ASP A 48 3.76 10.64 17.68
CA ASP A 48 5.09 10.85 18.27
C ASP A 48 5.79 12.14 17.77
N VAL A 49 5.02 13.16 17.35
CA VAL A 49 5.51 14.53 17.07
C VAL A 49 4.69 15.56 17.85
#